data_AF-A0A7C3X9I9-F1
#
_entry.id   AF-A0A7C3X9I9-F1
#
_cell.length_a   1.000
_cell.length_b   1.000
_cell.length_c   1.000
_cell.angle_alpha   90.00
_cell.angle_beta   90.00
_cell.angle_gamma   90.00
#
_symmetry.space_group_name_H-M   'P 1'
#
loop_
_entity.id
_entity.type
_entity.pdbx_description
1 polymer ?
#
loop_
_entity_poly.entity_id
_entity_poly.type
_entity_poly.pdbx_seq_one_letter_code
_entity_poly.pdbx_strand_id
1 'polypeptide(L)'
;MSGDSRWSEVWELARKRAVAFLDCRQEIPCNPCELVCRKGAIVVEKDICSPPSCRPELCDGCGRCVAYCPGMAVFLLDRREGGGKARVTLPYEMAHLPRVGEEVWVTDGEGKELGRGRVVEVRSVGAHAPTVLLTVEVPEDRALKVRAARIRIESSEEPEEVIGYREPDYCLCRCEEVTDSRLRELLPMGFRTPAALRRFSRVGLGYCQGKFCHENLAQILAEGTGLSVEDAGLIRVRPPVRPVKLSRLGGGNGRDNEL
;
A
#
# COMPACT_ATOMS: atom_id res chain seq x y z
N MET A 1 -16.97 24.43 -0.15
CA MET A 1 -15.65 24.61 0.48
C MET A 1 -15.59 23.73 1.73
N SER A 2 -15.29 22.44 1.58
CA SER A 2 -15.15 21.55 2.73
C SER A 2 -13.76 21.77 3.34
N GLY A 3 -13.71 22.69 4.30
CA GLY A 3 -12.53 22.94 5.12
C GLY A 3 -12.24 21.72 5.98
N ASP A 4 -11.35 20.87 5.50
CA ASP A 4 -10.71 19.87 6.33
C ASP A 4 -9.73 20.65 7.24
N SER A 5 -10.11 20.83 8.52
CA SER A 5 -9.30 21.57 9.49
C SER A 5 -7.90 20.99 9.65
N ARG A 6 -7.69 19.76 9.17
CA ARG A 6 -6.44 19.01 9.17
C ARG A 6 -5.28 19.71 8.46
N TRP A 7 -5.53 20.56 7.47
CA TRP A 7 -4.47 21.18 6.66
C TRP A 7 -4.58 22.71 6.52
N SER A 8 -5.34 23.36 7.40
CA SER A 8 -5.51 24.83 7.38
C SER A 8 -4.17 25.57 7.49
N GLU A 9 -3.29 25.14 8.38
CA GLU A 9 -1.97 25.74 8.56
C GLU A 9 -1.05 25.51 7.36
N VAL A 10 -1.09 24.29 6.79
CA VAL A 10 -0.36 23.96 5.55
C VAL A 10 -0.83 24.88 4.41
N TRP A 11 -2.15 25.09 4.30
CA TRP A 11 -2.76 25.92 3.27
C TRP A 11 -2.24 27.37 3.29
N GLU A 12 -2.12 27.97 4.47
CA GLU A 12 -1.62 29.33 4.61
C GLU A 12 -0.10 29.44 4.42
N LEU A 13 0.67 28.51 4.99
CA LEU A 13 2.14 28.52 4.85
C LEU A 13 2.61 28.20 3.43
N ALA A 14 1.81 27.46 2.66
CA ALA A 14 2.09 27.15 1.26
C ALA A 14 2.26 28.39 0.37
N ARG A 15 1.71 29.55 0.77
CA ARG A 15 1.92 30.84 0.07
C ARG A 15 3.33 31.38 0.20
N LYS A 16 4.10 30.91 1.18
CA LYS A 16 5.46 31.39 1.49
C LYS A 16 6.55 30.41 1.07
N ARG A 17 6.26 29.10 1.09
CA ARG A 17 7.18 28.01 0.73
C ARG A 17 6.41 26.73 0.46
N ALA A 18 7.05 25.73 -0.15
CA ALA A 18 6.48 24.39 -0.21
C ALA A 18 6.38 23.78 1.19
N VAL A 19 5.25 23.15 1.52
CA VAL A 19 4.99 22.55 2.84
C VAL A 19 4.41 21.14 2.67
N ALA A 20 4.87 20.22 3.51
CA ALA A 20 4.38 18.85 3.48
C ALA A 20 2.97 18.74 4.07
N PHE A 21 2.14 17.91 3.45
CA PHE A 21 0.87 17.45 4.03
C PHE A 21 0.73 15.93 3.82
N LEU A 22 0.05 15.25 4.74
CA LEU A 22 -0.02 13.80 4.79
C LEU A 22 -1.47 13.32 4.77
N ASP A 23 -1.71 12.24 4.04
CA ASP A 23 -2.98 11.51 4.02
C ASP A 23 -2.77 10.02 4.29
N CYS A 24 -1.83 9.71 5.19
CA CYS A 24 -1.63 8.34 5.67
C CYS A 24 -2.77 7.98 6.65
N ARG A 25 -3.45 6.86 6.38
CA ARG A 25 -4.59 6.36 7.17
C ARG A 25 -4.38 4.94 7.70
N GLN A 26 -3.21 4.36 7.45
CA GLN A 26 -2.93 2.97 7.79
C GLN A 26 -2.25 2.88 9.16
N GLU A 27 -2.82 2.06 10.04
CA GLU A 27 -2.22 1.73 11.35
C GLU A 27 -1.25 0.55 11.22
N ILE A 28 -0.12 0.78 10.53
CA ILE A 28 0.92 -0.23 10.24
C ILE A 28 2.26 0.22 10.82
N PRO A 29 3.16 -0.70 11.22
CA PRO A 29 4.45 -0.34 11.83
C PRO A 29 5.38 0.35 10.81
N CYS A 30 5.23 1.66 10.64
CA CYS A 30 5.85 2.43 9.57
C CYS A 30 6.15 3.88 10.02
N ASN A 31 7.43 4.24 10.14
CA ASN A 31 7.90 5.60 10.39
C ASN A 31 9.02 6.15 9.47
N PRO A 32 9.26 5.68 8.22
CA PRO A 32 10.29 6.26 7.35
C PRO A 32 10.18 7.78 7.17
N CYS A 33 8.95 8.32 7.07
CA CYS A 33 8.72 9.74 6.86
C CYS A 33 9.20 10.62 8.03
N GLU A 34 9.10 10.12 9.27
CA GLU A 34 9.66 10.74 10.47
C GLU A 34 11.19 10.63 10.46
N LEU A 35 11.74 9.43 10.24
CA LEU A 35 13.18 9.17 10.27
C LEU A 35 13.97 10.01 9.26
N VAL A 36 13.40 10.27 8.07
CA VAL A 36 14.08 11.08 7.04
C VAL A 36 13.91 12.59 7.22
N CYS A 37 13.04 13.02 8.12
CA CYS A 37 12.71 14.44 8.33
C CYS A 37 13.75 15.12 9.22
N ARG A 38 14.77 15.75 8.60
CA ARG A 38 15.83 16.48 9.32
C ARG A 38 15.32 17.67 10.16
N LYS A 39 14.13 18.20 9.85
CA LYS A 39 13.53 19.32 10.57
C LYS A 39 12.67 18.88 11.76
N GLY A 40 12.42 17.58 11.93
CA GLY A 40 11.46 17.09 12.93
C GLY A 40 10.03 17.57 12.67
N ALA A 41 9.69 17.87 11.41
CA ALA A 41 8.39 18.38 11.02
C ALA A 41 7.34 17.27 10.84
N ILE A 42 7.74 16.00 10.84
CA ILE A 42 6.82 14.85 10.77
C ILE A 42 7.05 14.00 12.00
N VAL A 43 5.97 13.62 12.68
CA VAL A 43 6.00 12.84 13.92
C VAL A 43 5.04 11.66 13.81
N VAL A 44 5.53 10.47 14.16
CA VAL A 44 4.72 9.28 14.40
C VAL A 44 4.53 9.20 15.92
N GLU A 45 3.33 9.56 16.37
CA GLU A 45 2.98 9.64 17.80
C GLU A 45 2.98 8.25 18.46
N LYS A 46 2.57 8.17 19.74
CA LYS A 46 2.28 6.96 20.57
C LYS A 46 3.18 5.72 20.35
N ASP A 47 3.06 5.08 19.20
CA ASP A 47 3.85 3.95 18.75
C ASP A 47 4.01 3.96 17.21
N ILE A 48 4.90 3.12 16.70
CA ILE A 48 5.25 3.03 15.28
C ILE A 48 4.06 2.69 14.34
N CYS A 49 2.93 2.24 14.87
CA CYS A 49 1.71 1.99 14.10
C CYS A 49 0.80 3.22 13.99
N SER A 50 1.13 4.34 14.63
CA SER A 50 0.30 5.55 14.57
C SER A 50 0.42 6.25 13.22
N PRO A 51 -0.68 6.77 12.64
CA PRO A 51 -0.58 7.62 11.46
C PRO A 51 0.25 8.89 11.75
N PRO A 52 1.16 9.29 10.86
CA PRO A 52 2.01 10.45 11.07
C PRO A 52 1.24 11.77 10.99
N SER A 53 1.67 12.74 11.80
CA SER A 53 1.24 14.14 11.76
C SER A 53 2.35 15.05 11.21
N CYS A 54 2.00 16.24 10.73
CA CYS A 54 2.98 17.26 10.33
C CYS A 54 2.83 18.51 11.19
N ARG A 55 3.98 19.10 11.54
CA ARG A 55 4.17 20.43 12.12
C ARG A 55 4.62 21.39 11.00
N PRO A 56 3.68 22.06 10.32
CA PRO A 56 3.94 22.80 9.07
C PRO A 56 4.97 23.95 9.20
N GLU A 57 5.06 24.53 10.39
CA GLU A 57 5.96 25.62 10.76
C GLU A 57 7.44 25.19 10.75
N LEU A 58 7.75 23.91 10.95
CA LEU A 58 9.10 23.36 10.90
C LEU A 58 9.49 22.88 9.49
N CYS A 59 8.52 22.60 8.63
CA CYS A 59 8.74 22.02 7.31
C CYS A 59 9.46 23.00 6.37
N ASP A 60 10.51 22.54 5.68
CA ASP A 60 11.25 23.32 4.68
C ASP A 60 10.92 22.94 3.23
N GLY A 61 10.00 21.98 3.02
CA GLY A 61 9.58 21.53 1.70
C GLY A 61 10.62 20.70 0.94
N CYS A 62 11.64 20.13 1.60
CA CYS A 62 12.70 19.38 0.92
C CYS A 62 12.24 18.11 0.16
N GLY A 63 11.06 17.56 0.49
CA GLY A 63 10.47 16.41 -0.21
C GLY A 63 11.09 15.04 0.12
N ARG A 64 12.05 14.94 1.05
CA ARG A 64 12.61 13.63 1.46
C ARG A 64 11.53 12.67 1.98
N CYS A 65 10.57 13.17 2.74
CA CYS A 65 9.45 12.37 3.24
C CYS A 65 8.54 11.84 2.12
N VAL A 66 8.44 12.56 1.00
CA VAL A 66 7.71 12.08 -0.20
C VAL A 66 8.48 10.94 -0.85
N ALA A 67 9.80 11.09 -1.02
CA ALA A 67 10.66 10.13 -1.70
C ALA A 67 10.85 8.78 -0.97
N TYR A 68 10.63 8.76 0.34
CA TYR A 68 10.85 7.59 1.19
C TYR A 68 9.55 7.03 1.79
N CYS A 69 8.38 7.55 1.39
CA CYS A 69 7.11 7.06 1.91
C CYS A 69 6.71 5.76 1.18
N PRO A 70 6.73 4.59 1.84
CA PRO A 70 6.36 3.33 1.18
C PRO A 70 4.86 3.28 0.84
N GLY A 71 4.04 4.06 1.56
CA GLY A 71 2.60 4.15 1.33
C GLY A 71 2.19 5.27 0.37
N MET A 72 3.14 6.01 -0.22
CA MET A 72 2.87 7.14 -1.14
C MET A 72 1.88 8.19 -0.60
N ALA A 73 1.89 8.41 0.71
CA ALA A 73 0.87 9.18 1.43
C ALA A 73 1.33 10.57 1.90
N VAL A 74 2.51 11.01 1.43
CA VAL A 74 3.11 12.31 1.77
C VAL A 74 3.25 13.13 0.49
N PHE A 75 2.85 14.40 0.58
CA PHE A 75 2.81 15.32 -0.55
C PHE A 75 3.39 16.67 -0.15
N LEU A 76 3.77 17.50 -1.13
CA LEU A 76 4.08 18.91 -0.89
C LEU A 76 3.04 19.81 -1.56
N LEU A 77 2.68 20.89 -0.89
CA LEU A 77 1.86 21.97 -1.43
C LEU A 77 2.69 23.24 -1.53
N ASP A 78 2.73 23.86 -2.71
CA ASP A 78 3.34 25.17 -2.95
C ASP A 78 2.36 26.07 -3.69
N ARG A 79 2.11 27.26 -3.14
CA ARG A 79 1.15 28.25 -3.64
C ARG A 79 1.79 29.62 -3.85
N ARG A 80 3.12 29.71 -3.92
CA ARG A 80 3.84 30.97 -4.09
C ARG A 80 3.54 31.69 -5.41
N GLU A 81 3.23 30.93 -6.46
CA GLU A 81 2.99 31.48 -7.79
C GLU A 81 1.69 32.30 -7.87
N GLY A 82 0.71 32.01 -7.02
CA GLY A 82 -0.57 32.70 -6.98
C GLY A 82 -1.44 32.46 -8.23
N GLY A 83 -2.40 33.36 -8.48
CA GLY A 83 -3.21 33.32 -9.70
C GLY A 83 -4.25 32.19 -9.78
N GLY A 84 -4.69 31.64 -8.63
CA GLY A 84 -5.68 30.56 -8.57
C GLY A 84 -5.14 29.17 -8.90
N LYS A 85 -3.80 29.04 -8.99
CA LYS A 85 -3.10 27.78 -9.21
C LYS A 85 -2.23 27.39 -8.01
N ALA A 86 -2.02 26.10 -7.85
CA ALA A 86 -1.12 25.53 -6.86
C ALA A 86 -0.27 24.43 -7.50
N ARG A 87 0.91 24.21 -6.94
CA ARG A 87 1.79 23.12 -7.29
C ARG A 87 1.71 22.05 -6.20
N VAL A 88 1.48 20.81 -6.62
CA VAL A 88 1.45 19.65 -5.74
C VAL A 88 2.58 18.70 -6.15
N THR A 89 3.51 18.44 -5.24
CA THR A 89 4.53 17.39 -5.46
C THR A 89 4.05 16.08 -4.86
N LEU A 90 4.02 15.04 -5.68
CA LEU A 90 3.56 13.70 -5.33
C LEU A 90 4.63 12.65 -5.66
N PRO A 91 4.63 11.51 -4.94
CA PRO A 91 5.49 10.37 -5.27
C PRO A 91 5.02 9.72 -6.57
N TYR A 92 5.95 9.35 -7.44
CA TYR A 92 5.67 8.74 -8.73
C TYR A 92 6.56 7.51 -8.96
N GLU A 93 5.91 6.36 -9.13
CA GLU A 93 6.56 5.05 -9.28
C GLU A 93 6.07 4.29 -10.52
N MET A 94 5.40 4.97 -11.45
CA MET A 94 4.92 4.34 -12.69
C MET A 94 6.05 4.25 -13.72
N ALA A 95 6.00 3.22 -14.57
CA ALA A 95 7.05 2.94 -15.55
C ALA A 95 7.29 4.09 -16.54
N HIS A 96 6.24 4.80 -16.94
CA HIS A 96 6.32 5.90 -17.88
C HIS A 96 6.48 7.22 -17.15
N LEU A 97 7.69 7.78 -17.16
CA LEU A 97 7.96 9.04 -16.47
C LEU A 97 7.50 10.24 -17.33
N PRO A 98 6.57 11.09 -16.83
CA PRO A 98 6.13 12.27 -17.56
C PRO A 98 7.27 13.27 -17.76
N ARG A 99 7.21 14.06 -18.85
CA ARG A 99 8.17 15.15 -19.10
C ARG A 99 7.66 16.48 -18.55
N VAL A 100 8.57 17.38 -18.19
CA VAL A 100 8.20 18.76 -17.85
C VAL A 100 7.48 19.42 -19.02
N GLY A 101 6.34 20.04 -18.74
CA GLY A 101 5.44 20.66 -19.71
C GLY A 101 4.29 19.76 -20.17
N GLU A 102 4.36 18.45 -19.93
CA GLU A 102 3.32 17.48 -20.30
C GLU A 102 2.06 17.62 -19.43
N GLU A 103 0.90 17.28 -20.00
CA GLU A 103 -0.36 17.21 -19.26
C GLU A 103 -0.63 15.78 -18.78
N VAL A 104 -0.92 15.65 -17.49
CA VAL A 104 -1.26 14.39 -16.84
C VAL A 104 -2.65 14.48 -16.23
N TRP A 105 -3.30 13.32 -16.05
CA TRP A 105 -4.51 13.24 -15.24
C TRP A 105 -4.12 13.21 -13.78
N VAL A 106 -4.76 14.05 -12.95
CA VAL A 106 -4.60 14.01 -11.49
C VAL A 106 -5.82 13.36 -10.85
N THR A 107 -5.58 12.53 -9.84
CA THR A 107 -6.64 11.80 -9.14
C THR A 107 -6.59 12.05 -7.64
N ASP A 108 -7.71 11.79 -6.96
CA ASP A 108 -7.75 11.72 -5.50
C ASP A 108 -7.26 10.36 -4.96
N GLY A 109 -7.40 10.16 -3.65
CA GLY A 109 -6.95 8.95 -2.95
C GLY A 109 -7.78 7.70 -3.26
N GLU A 110 -8.95 7.85 -3.87
CA GLU A 110 -9.78 6.73 -4.35
C GLU A 110 -9.54 6.44 -5.84
N GLY A 111 -8.68 7.24 -6.49
CA GLY A 111 -8.39 7.14 -7.92
C GLY A 111 -9.41 7.85 -8.81
N LYS A 112 -10.34 8.63 -8.24
CA LYS A 112 -11.30 9.41 -9.01
C LYS A 112 -10.59 10.59 -9.68
N GLU A 113 -10.92 10.84 -10.95
CA GLU A 113 -10.34 11.93 -11.71
C GLU A 113 -10.75 13.30 -11.14
N LEU A 114 -9.74 14.11 -10.84
CA LEU A 114 -9.91 15.51 -10.46
C LEU A 114 -9.71 16.46 -11.65
N GLY A 115 -9.19 15.97 -12.77
CA GLY A 115 -8.98 16.73 -14.01
C GLY A 115 -7.54 16.65 -14.51
N ARG A 116 -7.15 17.62 -15.34
CA ARG A 116 -5.79 17.73 -15.89
C ARG A 116 -4.89 18.57 -14.98
N GLY A 117 -3.62 18.19 -14.90
CA GLY A 117 -2.54 18.95 -14.28
C GLY A 117 -1.34 19.03 -15.21
N ARG A 118 -0.60 20.14 -15.17
CA ARG A 118 0.60 20.34 -15.98
C ARG A 118 1.84 19.96 -15.17
N VAL A 119 2.70 19.11 -15.71
CA VAL A 119 3.97 18.76 -15.07
C VAL A 119 4.90 19.95 -15.12
N VAL A 120 5.31 20.45 -13.96
CA VAL A 120 6.24 21.60 -13.86
C VAL A 120 7.64 21.18 -13.44
N GLU A 121 7.79 20.00 -12.83
CA GLU A 121 9.07 19.52 -12.35
C GLU A 121 9.06 18.01 -12.16
N VAL A 122 10.18 17.37 -12.46
CA VAL A 122 10.45 15.96 -12.23
C VAL A 122 11.84 15.86 -11.61
N ARG A 123 11.95 15.36 -10.38
CA ARG A 123 13.23 15.27 -9.67
C ARG A 123 13.33 14.04 -8.78
N SER A 124 14.54 13.60 -8.50
CA SER A 124 14.82 12.59 -7.46
C SER A 124 15.49 13.24 -6.26
N VAL A 125 15.18 12.77 -5.04
CA VAL A 125 15.75 13.33 -3.81
C VAL A 125 16.63 12.29 -3.13
N GLY A 126 17.95 12.39 -3.36
CA GLY A 126 18.95 11.48 -2.80
C GLY A 126 19.38 10.41 -3.79
N ALA A 127 20.63 9.94 -3.65
CA ALA A 127 21.26 9.03 -4.62
C ALA A 127 20.60 7.64 -4.72
N HIS A 128 19.79 7.24 -3.73
CA HIS A 128 19.20 5.90 -3.63
C HIS A 128 17.69 5.95 -3.34
N ALA A 129 17.03 7.09 -3.58
CA ALA A 129 15.58 7.14 -3.44
C ALA A 129 14.93 6.41 -4.61
N PRO A 130 14.09 5.39 -4.36
CA PRO A 130 13.46 4.60 -5.42
C PRO A 130 12.36 5.39 -6.15
N THR A 131 11.79 6.40 -5.48
CA THR A 131 10.63 7.15 -5.93
C THR A 131 11.02 8.49 -6.57
N VAL A 132 10.43 8.80 -7.72
CA VAL A 132 10.57 10.12 -8.35
C VAL A 132 9.53 11.08 -7.77
N LEU A 133 9.91 12.33 -7.55
CA LEU A 133 9.00 13.40 -7.17
C LEU A 133 8.51 14.10 -8.43
N LEU A 134 7.21 14.02 -8.66
CA LEU A 134 6.51 14.70 -9.74
C LEU A 134 5.78 15.91 -9.17
N THR A 135 6.09 17.11 -9.64
CA THR A 135 5.34 18.32 -9.30
C THR A 135 4.38 18.66 -10.42
N VAL A 136 3.08 18.71 -10.09
CA VAL A 136 2.01 19.07 -11.01
C VAL A 136 1.36 20.40 -10.60
N GLU A 137 1.13 21.27 -11.57
CA GLU A 137 0.34 22.49 -11.43
C GLU A 137 -1.13 22.16 -11.65
N VAL A 138 -1.97 22.55 -10.70
CA VAL A 138 -3.42 22.31 -10.70
C VAL A 138 -4.18 23.54 -10.17
N PRO A 139 -5.48 23.67 -10.45
CA PRO A 139 -6.33 24.66 -9.77
C PRO A 139 -6.29 24.53 -8.25
N GLU A 140 -6.29 25.66 -7.53
CA GLU A 140 -6.17 25.70 -6.06
C GLU A 140 -7.24 24.87 -5.34
N ASP A 141 -8.48 24.87 -5.83
CA ASP A 141 -9.62 24.16 -5.25
C ASP A 141 -9.46 22.62 -5.23
N ARG A 142 -8.49 22.11 -6.01
CA ARG A 142 -8.18 20.68 -6.13
C ARG A 142 -6.89 20.29 -5.42
N ALA A 143 -6.03 21.25 -5.06
CA ALA A 143 -4.66 20.99 -4.64
C ALA A 143 -4.56 20.04 -3.44
N LEU A 144 -5.36 20.24 -2.40
CA LEU A 144 -5.39 19.38 -1.21
C LEU A 144 -6.01 18.00 -1.46
N LYS A 145 -6.66 17.77 -2.60
CA LYS A 145 -7.28 16.49 -2.97
C LYS A 145 -6.39 15.61 -3.82
N VAL A 146 -5.42 16.18 -4.55
CA VAL A 146 -4.52 15.42 -5.44
C VAL A 146 -3.69 14.41 -4.63
N ARG A 147 -3.69 13.15 -5.06
CA ARG A 147 -2.91 12.05 -4.46
C ARG A 147 -2.07 11.28 -5.47
N ALA A 148 -2.46 11.28 -6.74
CA ALA A 148 -1.69 10.61 -7.79
C ALA A 148 -1.78 11.36 -9.12
N ALA A 149 -0.87 11.02 -10.03
CA ALA A 149 -0.92 11.43 -11.43
C ALA A 149 -0.82 10.21 -12.34
N ARG A 150 -1.52 10.22 -13.47
CA ARG A 150 -1.50 9.16 -14.48
C ARG A 150 -1.31 9.75 -15.87
N ILE A 151 -0.46 9.10 -16.66
CA ILE A 151 -0.42 9.30 -18.11
C ILE A 151 -1.48 8.35 -18.68
N ARG A 152 -2.47 8.86 -19.42
CA ARG A 152 -3.28 7.99 -20.26
C ARG A 152 -2.45 7.70 -21.50
N ILE A 153 -1.91 6.49 -21.57
CA ILE A 153 -1.54 5.91 -22.85
C ILE A 153 -2.89 5.56 -23.49
N GLU A 154 -3.28 6.27 -24.53
CA GLU A 154 -4.36 5.83 -25.41
C GLU A 154 -3.84 4.55 -26.11
N SER A 155 -4.08 3.41 -25.46
CA SER A 155 -4.04 2.12 -26.13
C SER A 155 -5.23 2.11 -27.08
N SER A 156 -4.95 2.13 -28.38
CA SER A 156 -5.94 1.84 -29.43
C SER A 156 -6.41 0.38 -29.39
N GLU A 157 -5.76 -0.45 -28.59
CA GLU A 157 -6.07 -1.87 -28.46
C GLU A 157 -7.00 -2.04 -27.25
N GLU A 158 -8.14 -2.70 -27.48
CA GLU A 158 -8.94 -3.22 -26.37
C GLU A 158 -8.01 -4.06 -25.50
N PRO A 159 -8.06 -3.92 -24.16
CA PRO A 159 -7.28 -4.80 -23.30
C PRO A 159 -7.66 -6.23 -23.66
N GLU A 160 -6.72 -6.99 -24.23
CA GLU A 160 -6.89 -8.43 -24.41
C GLU A 160 -7.38 -9.00 -23.08
N GLU A 161 -8.33 -9.93 -23.15
CA GLU A 161 -8.70 -10.73 -21.98
C GLU A 161 -7.40 -11.33 -21.46
N VAL A 162 -6.87 -10.74 -20.38
CA VAL A 162 -5.73 -11.31 -19.68
C VAL A 162 -6.30 -12.53 -18.97
N ILE A 163 -6.35 -13.65 -19.69
CA ILE A 163 -6.39 -14.97 -19.09
C ILE A 163 -5.14 -14.98 -18.20
N GLY A 164 -5.35 -14.73 -16.91
CA GLY A 164 -4.28 -14.42 -15.96
C GLY A 164 -3.10 -15.34 -16.20
N TYR A 165 -1.93 -14.79 -16.49
CA TYR A 165 -0.70 -15.57 -16.62
C TYR A 165 -0.51 -16.33 -15.30
N ARG A 166 -0.89 -17.61 -15.31
CA ARG A 166 -0.73 -18.50 -14.18
C ARG A 166 0.56 -19.23 -14.46
N GLU A 167 1.61 -18.93 -13.69
CA GLU A 167 2.83 -19.72 -13.76
C GLU A 167 2.47 -21.21 -13.64
N PRO A 168 3.10 -22.10 -14.43
CA PRO A 168 2.71 -23.51 -14.52
C PRO A 168 2.69 -24.23 -13.18
N ASP A 169 3.49 -23.75 -12.21
CA ASP A 169 3.52 -24.23 -10.85
C ASP A 169 3.81 -23.10 -9.86
N TYR A 170 2.76 -22.43 -9.39
CA TYR A 170 2.91 -21.33 -8.43
C TYR A 170 2.91 -21.84 -6.98
N CYS A 171 3.64 -21.14 -6.12
CA CYS A 171 3.65 -21.41 -4.68
C CYS A 171 2.31 -21.00 -4.05
N LEU A 172 1.43 -21.98 -3.84
CA LEU A 172 0.11 -21.78 -3.24
C LEU A 172 0.20 -21.46 -1.74
N CYS A 173 1.08 -22.11 -0.99
CA CYS A 173 1.29 -21.83 0.43
C CYS A 173 2.71 -21.35 0.69
N ARG A 174 2.90 -20.03 0.69
CA ARG A 174 4.20 -19.39 0.95
C ARG A 174 4.83 -19.74 2.29
N CYS A 175 4.02 -20.01 3.32
CA CYS A 175 4.56 -20.31 4.65
C CYS A 175 5.16 -21.71 4.78
N GLU A 176 4.71 -22.66 3.97
CA GLU A 176 5.15 -24.06 4.02
C GLU A 176 5.75 -24.50 2.67
N GLU A 177 5.97 -23.52 1.77
CA GLU A 177 6.53 -23.68 0.43
C GLU A 177 5.83 -24.76 -0.41
N VAL A 178 4.50 -24.87 -0.26
CA VAL A 178 3.68 -25.85 -0.98
C VAL A 178 3.22 -25.26 -2.31
N THR A 179 3.54 -25.94 -3.40
CA THR A 179 3.17 -25.56 -4.77
C THR A 179 1.83 -26.17 -5.20
N ASP A 180 1.25 -25.66 -6.29
CA ASP A 180 0.02 -26.20 -6.90
C ASP A 180 0.23 -27.64 -7.40
N SER A 181 1.34 -27.89 -8.12
CA SER A 181 1.70 -29.21 -8.64
C SER A 181 1.73 -30.27 -7.54
N ARG A 182 2.35 -29.93 -6.40
CA ARG A 182 2.48 -30.82 -5.26
C ARG A 182 1.12 -31.26 -4.71
N LEU A 183 0.13 -30.38 -4.71
CA LEU A 183 -1.22 -30.72 -4.26
C LEU A 183 -1.94 -31.57 -5.29
N ARG A 184 -1.80 -31.26 -6.58
CA ARG A 184 -2.39 -32.04 -7.67
C ARG A 184 -1.86 -33.47 -7.74
N GLU A 185 -0.59 -33.70 -7.45
CA GLU A 185 -0.01 -35.05 -7.32
C GLU A 185 -0.71 -35.92 -6.27
N LEU A 186 -1.27 -35.31 -5.22
CA LEU A 186 -1.93 -36.01 -4.12
C LEU A 186 -3.38 -36.37 -4.46
N LEU A 187 -4.03 -35.66 -5.40
CA LEU A 187 -5.44 -35.92 -5.71
C LEU A 187 -5.66 -37.35 -6.25
N PRO A 188 -4.85 -37.87 -7.20
CA PRO A 188 -4.94 -39.27 -7.64
C PRO A 188 -4.72 -40.29 -6.52
N MET A 189 -3.99 -39.93 -5.46
CA MET A 189 -3.73 -40.81 -4.30
C MET A 189 -4.94 -40.89 -3.34
N GLY A 190 -6.05 -40.20 -3.64
CA GLY A 190 -7.29 -40.27 -2.87
C GLY A 190 -7.44 -39.18 -1.81
N PHE A 191 -6.57 -38.16 -1.78
CA PHE A 191 -6.70 -37.03 -0.86
C PHE A 191 -7.81 -36.07 -1.32
N ARG A 192 -9.04 -36.30 -0.85
CA ARG A 192 -10.25 -35.57 -1.33
C ARG A 192 -10.79 -34.49 -0.39
N THR A 193 -10.07 -34.13 0.68
CA THR A 193 -10.54 -33.10 1.62
C THR A 193 -9.43 -32.12 2.01
N PRO A 194 -9.76 -30.86 2.35
CA PRO A 194 -8.78 -29.89 2.81
C PRO A 194 -8.02 -30.37 4.05
N ALA A 195 -8.70 -31.10 4.94
CA ALA A 195 -8.09 -31.66 6.14
C ALA A 195 -7.06 -32.76 5.81
N ALA A 196 -7.32 -33.59 4.80
CA ALA A 196 -6.40 -34.64 4.37
C ALA A 196 -5.16 -34.03 3.70
N LEU A 197 -5.36 -33.10 2.75
CA LEU A 197 -4.26 -32.39 2.09
C LEU A 197 -3.43 -31.58 3.09
N ARG A 198 -4.06 -30.85 4.02
CA ARG A 198 -3.38 -30.09 5.08
C ARG A 198 -2.50 -30.96 5.97
N ARG A 199 -2.94 -32.17 6.33
CA ARG A 199 -2.14 -33.08 7.18
C ARG A 199 -0.94 -33.64 6.43
N PHE A 200 -1.09 -33.93 5.14
CA PHE A 200 -0.04 -34.58 4.36
C PHE A 200 0.95 -33.58 3.76
N SER A 201 0.46 -32.56 3.07
CA SER A 201 1.27 -31.55 2.39
C SER A 201 1.68 -30.38 3.28
N ARG A 202 1.12 -30.27 4.49
CA ARG A 202 1.25 -29.11 5.40
C ARG A 202 0.62 -27.81 4.88
N VAL A 203 -0.08 -27.82 3.74
CA VAL A 203 -0.78 -26.64 3.21
C VAL A 203 -1.67 -25.98 4.27
N GLY A 204 -1.45 -24.69 4.54
CA GLY A 204 -2.22 -23.95 5.55
C GLY A 204 -1.89 -24.29 7.02
N LEU A 205 -0.75 -24.93 7.30
CA LEU A 205 -0.21 -25.09 8.66
C LEU A 205 0.76 -23.98 9.09
N GLY A 206 1.25 -23.17 8.17
CA GLY A 206 2.22 -22.12 8.49
C GLY A 206 1.63 -20.94 9.27
N TYR A 207 2.43 -19.89 9.47
CA TYR A 207 2.08 -18.75 10.34
C TYR A 207 0.73 -18.09 10.00
N CYS A 208 0.36 -18.06 8.72
CA CYS A 208 -0.92 -17.50 8.28
C CYS A 208 -2.14 -18.39 8.59
N GLN A 209 -1.95 -19.66 8.97
CA GLN A 209 -3.00 -20.65 9.22
C GLN A 209 -4.00 -20.83 8.07
N GLY A 210 -3.54 -20.69 6.83
CA GLY A 210 -4.35 -20.94 5.63
C GLY A 210 -5.10 -19.74 5.06
N LYS A 211 -5.02 -18.56 5.68
CA LYS A 211 -5.76 -17.35 5.27
C LYS A 211 -5.54 -16.90 3.83
N PHE A 212 -4.38 -17.19 3.26
CA PHE A 212 -4.04 -16.80 1.88
C PHE A 212 -4.23 -17.93 0.87
N CYS A 213 -4.33 -19.18 1.33
CA CYS A 213 -4.29 -20.34 0.45
C CYS A 213 -5.55 -21.20 0.50
N HIS A 214 -6.46 -20.99 1.46
CA HIS A 214 -7.65 -21.82 1.65
C HIS A 214 -8.65 -21.81 0.47
N GLU A 215 -8.89 -20.67 -0.18
CA GLU A 215 -9.81 -20.59 -1.34
C GLU A 215 -9.20 -21.25 -2.57
N ASN A 216 -7.92 -20.97 -2.86
CA ASN A 216 -7.19 -21.63 -3.94
C ASN A 216 -7.09 -23.14 -3.73
N LEU A 217 -6.90 -23.60 -2.49
CA LEU A 217 -6.92 -25.02 -2.14
C LEU A 217 -8.30 -25.66 -2.43
N ALA A 218 -9.39 -24.96 -2.13
CA ALA A 218 -10.74 -25.44 -2.44
C ALA A 218 -10.99 -25.53 -3.95
N GLN A 219 -10.47 -24.59 -4.74
CA GLN A 219 -10.53 -24.66 -6.20
C GLN A 219 -9.78 -25.88 -6.75
N ILE A 220 -8.55 -26.13 -6.29
CA ILE A 220 -7.77 -27.31 -6.72
C ILE A 220 -8.48 -28.62 -6.37
N LEU A 221 -9.09 -28.67 -5.18
CA LEU A 221 -9.89 -29.83 -4.77
C LEU A 221 -11.13 -30.00 -5.65
N ALA A 222 -11.87 -28.94 -5.92
CA ALA A 222 -13.04 -28.96 -6.80
C ALA A 222 -12.66 -29.48 -8.20
N GLU A 223 -11.59 -28.93 -8.79
CA GLU A 223 -11.07 -29.35 -10.10
C GLU A 223 -10.67 -30.84 -10.11
N GLY A 224 -9.93 -31.31 -9.12
CA GLY A 224 -9.43 -32.69 -9.11
C GLY A 224 -10.43 -33.74 -8.59
N THR A 225 -11.55 -33.32 -7.99
CA THR A 225 -12.59 -34.24 -7.49
C THR A 225 -13.90 -34.16 -8.26
N GLY A 226 -14.09 -33.13 -9.10
CA GLY A 226 -15.34 -32.86 -9.81
C GLY A 226 -16.47 -32.32 -8.91
N LEU A 227 -16.15 -31.94 -7.67
CA LEU A 227 -17.10 -31.33 -6.73
C LEU A 227 -17.25 -29.83 -7.00
N SER A 228 -18.31 -29.23 -6.47
CA SER A 228 -18.39 -27.77 -6.38
C SER A 228 -17.33 -27.22 -5.40
N VAL A 229 -16.96 -25.95 -5.53
CA VAL A 229 -16.02 -25.30 -4.58
C VAL A 229 -16.58 -25.30 -3.16
N GLU A 230 -17.90 -25.18 -3.03
CA GLU A 230 -18.62 -25.23 -1.75
C GLU A 230 -18.52 -26.62 -1.11
N ASP A 231 -18.69 -27.69 -1.89
CA ASP A 231 -18.60 -29.08 -1.43
C ASP A 231 -17.16 -29.52 -1.15
N ALA A 232 -16.19 -29.02 -1.91
CA ALA A 232 -14.76 -29.24 -1.64
C ALA A 232 -14.36 -28.71 -0.26
N GLY A 233 -15.02 -27.62 0.18
CA GLY A 233 -14.93 -27.07 1.52
C GLY A 233 -13.61 -26.34 1.82
N LEU A 234 -13.61 -25.62 2.94
CA LEU A 234 -12.48 -24.80 3.37
C LEU A 234 -11.74 -25.40 4.58
N ILE A 235 -10.53 -24.90 4.82
CA ILE A 235 -9.79 -25.17 6.05
C ILE A 235 -10.59 -24.62 7.25
N ARG A 236 -10.88 -25.49 8.22
CA ARG A 236 -11.55 -25.08 9.46
C ARG A 236 -10.68 -24.13 10.28
N VAL A 237 -11.21 -22.93 10.53
CA VAL A 237 -10.58 -21.94 11.42
C VAL A 237 -10.64 -22.44 12.87
N ARG A 238 -9.54 -22.31 13.60
CA ARG A 238 -9.42 -22.68 15.01
C ARG A 238 -8.90 -21.48 15.81
N PRO A 239 -9.42 -21.23 17.02
CA PRO A 239 -8.80 -20.29 17.94
C PRO A 239 -7.39 -20.76 18.36
N PRO A 240 -6.45 -19.82 18.59
CA PRO A 240 -6.56 -18.38 18.34
C PRO A 240 -6.43 -18.04 16.85
N VAL A 241 -7.26 -17.12 16.36
CA VAL A 241 -7.32 -16.74 14.92
C VAL A 241 -6.02 -16.08 14.43
N ARG A 242 -5.24 -15.49 15.34
CA ARG A 242 -3.88 -14.99 15.10
C ARG A 242 -2.98 -15.53 16.20
N PRO A 243 -1.68 -15.77 15.94
CA PRO A 243 -0.74 -16.13 16.98
C PRO A 243 -0.76 -15.11 18.12
N VAL A 244 -0.91 -15.60 19.36
CA VAL A 244 -0.91 -14.77 20.57
C VAL A 244 0.21 -15.27 21.45
N LYS A 245 0.97 -14.35 22.07
CA LYS A 245 1.98 -14.72 23.05
C LYS A 245 1.33 -15.53 24.17
N LEU A 246 1.96 -16.64 24.55
CA LEU A 246 1.44 -17.51 25.62
C LEU A 246 1.25 -16.74 26.94
N SER A 247 2.14 -15.78 27.23
CA SER A 247 2.05 -14.89 28.39
C SER A 247 0.76 -14.05 28.45
N ARG A 248 0.14 -13.74 27.30
CA ARG A 248 -1.15 -13.04 27.26
C ARG A 248 -2.34 -13.97 27.56
N LEU A 249 -2.22 -15.27 27.24
CA LEU A 249 -3.26 -16.26 27.55
C LEU A 249 -3.18 -16.73 29.01
N GLY A 250 -1.98 -16.74 29.61
CA GLY A 250 -1.75 -17.18 30.97
C GLY A 250 -2.17 -16.19 32.07
N GLY A 251 -2.79 -15.06 31.74
CA GLY A 251 -3.14 -13.99 32.68
C GLY A 251 -1.89 -13.37 33.30
N GLY A 252 -1.31 -12.36 32.63
CA GLY A 252 -0.02 -11.77 32.99
C GLY A 252 0.17 -11.54 34.49
N ASN A 253 0.90 -12.46 35.13
CA ASN A 253 1.57 -12.39 36.44
C ASN A 253 2.47 -13.62 36.63
N GLY A 254 3.16 -14.04 35.57
CA GLY A 254 4.13 -15.14 35.61
C GLY A 254 5.54 -14.62 35.84
N ARG A 255 5.79 -14.04 37.03
CA ARG A 255 7.09 -13.68 37.64
C ARG A 255 8.07 -12.88 36.77
N ASP A 256 8.32 -11.66 37.24
CA ASP A 256 9.66 -11.06 37.21
C ASP A 256 10.68 -12.12 37.60
N ASN A 257 11.57 -12.48 36.69
CA ASN A 257 12.82 -13.11 37.04
C ASN A 257 13.89 -12.43 36.20
N GLU A 258 14.54 -11.46 36.83
CA GLU A 258 15.87 -10.99 36.43
C GLU A 258 16.79 -12.20 36.31
N LEU A 259 17.29 -12.44 35.10
CA LEU A 259 18.62 -13.00 34.81
C LEU A 259 19.11 -12.38 33.50
#